data_AF-A0A3M2BEQ5-F1
#
_entry.id   AF-A0A3M2BEQ5-F1
#
_cell.length_a   1.000
_cell.length_b   1.000
_cell.length_c   1.000
_cell.angle_alpha   90.00
_cell.angle_beta   90.00
_cell.angle_gamma   90.00
#
_symmetry.space_group_name_H-M   'P 1'
#
loop_
_entity.id
_entity.type
_entity.pdbx_description
1 polymer ?
#
loop_
_entity_poly.entity_id
_entity_poly.type
_entity_poly.pdbx_seq_one_letter_code
_entity_poly.pdbx_strand_id
1 'polypeptide(L)' 'MQKNASASATGYLGEPKLVYRADVDQSGDWYVWKRLGKSGWAALQRCRDRTEAIEMASSLNRDEVRVL' A
#
# COMPACT_ATOMS: atom_id res chain seq x y z
N MET A 1 -21.45 -6.32 -21.74
CA MET A 1 -21.33 -6.60 -20.28
C MET A 1 -20.47 -7.84 -20.10
N GLN A 2 -19.28 -7.72 -19.48
CA GLN A 2 -18.33 -8.77 -19.01
C GLN A 2 -16.88 -8.27 -19.19
N LYS A 3 -15.90 -8.42 -18.28
CA LYS A 3 -15.74 -9.23 -17.06
C LYS A 3 -14.79 -8.50 -16.09
N ASN A 4 -15.10 -8.62 -14.80
CA ASN A 4 -14.28 -8.18 -13.67
C ASN A 4 -12.93 -8.92 -13.67
N ALA A 5 -11.82 -8.18 -13.67
CA ALA A 5 -10.52 -8.73 -13.33
C ALA A 5 -10.25 -8.44 -11.85
N SER A 6 -10.68 -9.37 -10.98
CA SER A 6 -10.22 -9.41 -9.59
C SER A 6 -8.73 -9.72 -9.59
N ALA A 7 -7.91 -8.70 -9.32
CA ALA A 7 -6.47 -8.87 -9.19
C ALA A 7 -6.14 -9.87 -8.07
N SER A 8 -5.27 -10.81 -8.42
CA SER A 8 -4.89 -12.03 -7.72
C SER A 8 -4.54 -11.82 -6.25
N ALA A 9 -5.26 -12.52 -5.38
CA ALA A 9 -4.85 -12.77 -4.00
C ALA A 9 -3.79 -13.88 -3.99
N THR A 10 -2.52 -13.51 -4.23
CA THR A 10 -1.41 -14.43 -3.95
C THR A 10 -1.11 -14.39 -2.46
N GLY A 11 -1.56 -15.42 -1.74
CA GLY A 11 -1.12 -15.68 -0.38
C GLY A 11 0.33 -16.15 -0.39
N TYR A 12 1.24 -15.29 0.08
CA TYR A 12 2.59 -15.69 0.46
C TYR A 12 2.73 -15.68 1.98
N LEU A 13 3.41 -16.72 2.44
CA LEU A 13 3.75 -17.05 3.81
C LEU A 13 4.43 -15.88 4.53
N GLY A 14 3.86 -15.44 5.65
CA GLY A 14 4.61 -14.90 6.79
C GLY A 14 5.47 -13.65 6.60
N GLU A 15 5.30 -12.85 5.55
CA GLU A 15 5.94 -11.53 5.51
C GLU A 15 5.25 -10.61 6.54
N PRO A 16 6.00 -9.79 7.31
CA PRO A 16 5.41 -8.83 8.23
C PRO A 16 4.44 -7.98 7.41
N LYS A 17 3.16 -8.03 7.78
CA LYS A 17 2.11 -7.50 6.94
C LYS A 17 2.21 -5.98 6.97
N LEU A 18 2.93 -5.43 5.99
CA LEU A 18 3.22 -4.00 5.85
C LEU A 18 1.95 -3.19 6.11
N VAL A 19 2.08 -2.18 6.96
CA VAL A 19 0.97 -1.28 7.30
C VAL A 19 0.83 -0.20 6.23
N TYR A 20 1.94 0.17 5.59
CA TYR A 20 1.96 1.15 4.53
C TYR A 20 2.40 0.52 3.21
N ARG A 21 1.80 0.94 2.10
CA ARG A 21 2.25 0.55 0.75
C ARG A 21 2.22 1.75 -0.20
N ALA A 22 3.06 1.71 -1.22
CA ALA A 22 3.01 2.63 -2.35
C ALA A 22 2.19 2.02 -3.48
N ASP A 23 1.15 2.71 -3.95
CA ASP A 23 0.30 2.24 -5.05
C ASP A 23 -0.39 3.42 -5.73
N VAL A 24 -0.84 3.24 -6.97
CA VAL A 24 -1.53 4.29 -7.73
C VAL A 24 -3.03 4.31 -7.46
N ASP A 25 -3.65 5.49 -7.55
CA ASP A 25 -5.11 5.62 -7.57
C ASP A 25 -5.69 5.30 -8.97
N GLN A 26 -7.01 5.47 -9.11
CA GLN A 26 -7.71 5.25 -10.38
C GLN A 26 -7.28 6.21 -11.50
N SER A 27 -6.74 7.38 -11.12
CA SER A 27 -6.24 8.42 -12.02
C SER A 27 -4.78 8.18 -12.44
N GLY A 28 -4.09 7.24 -11.80
CA GLY A 28 -2.67 6.96 -12.02
C GLY A 28 -1.72 7.79 -11.16
N ASP A 29 -2.25 8.55 -10.19
CA ASP A 29 -1.45 9.31 -9.24
C ASP A 29 -0.89 8.39 -8.16
N TRP A 30 0.36 8.62 -7.76
CA TRP A 30 1.02 7.83 -6.71
C TRP A 30 0.57 8.24 -5.32
N TYR A 31 0.24 7.25 -4.49
CA TYR A 31 -0.11 7.45 -3.08
C TYR A 31 0.60 6.47 -2.18
N VAL A 32 0.80 6.90 -0.93
CA VAL A 32 0.97 5.99 0.20
C VAL A 32 -0.40 5.61 0.74
N TRP A 33 -0.63 4.32 0.90
CA TRP A 33 -1.85 3.75 1.45
C TRP A 33 -1.59 3.16 2.82
N LYS A 34 -2.45 3.47 3.79
CA LYS A 34 -2.45 2.85 5.11
C LYS A 34 -3.44 1.71 5.16
N ARG A 35 -3.01 0.60 5.75
CA ARG A 35 -3.83 -0.58 5.94
C ARG A 35 -4.80 -0.38 7.10
N LEU A 36 -6.10 -0.54 6.83
CA LEU A 36 -7.16 -0.44 7.85
C LEU A 36 -7.59 -1.81 8.39
N GLY A 37 -7.32 -2.90 7.67
CA GLY A 37 -7.77 -4.23 8.07
C GLY A 37 -7.26 -5.36 7.17
N LYS A 38 -7.99 -6.47 7.07
CA LYS A 38 -7.57 -7.62 6.24
C LYS A 38 -7.43 -7.27 4.76
N SER A 39 -8.37 -6.48 4.24
CA SER A 39 -8.45 -6.11 2.81
C SER A 39 -8.66 -4.61 2.56
N GLY A 40 -8.79 -3.80 3.61
CA GLY A 40 -9.06 -2.36 3.52
C GLY A 40 -7.79 -1.52 3.50
N TRP A 41 -7.74 -0.55 2.60
CA TRP A 41 -6.68 0.45 2.47
C TRP A 41 -7.31 1.84 2.37
N ALA A 42 -6.68 2.83 2.99
CA ALA A 42 -7.05 4.23 2.86
C ALA A 42 -5.87 5.02 2.30
N ALA A 43 -6.16 5.96 1.41
CA ALA A 43 -5.16 6.91 0.92
C ALA A 43 -4.69 7.77 2.10
N LEU A 44 -3.39 7.79 2.35
CA LEU A 44 -2.78 8.57 3.42
C LEU A 44 -2.21 9.87 2.85
N GLN A 45 -1.43 9.77 1.78
CA GLN A 45 -0.67 10.90 1.25
C GLN A 45 -0.45 10.72 -0.26
N ARG A 46 -0.68 11.78 -1.05
CA ARG A 46 -0.30 11.84 -2.46
C ARG A 46 1.21 12.12 -2.57
N CYS A 47 1.87 11.43 -3.48
CA CYS A 47 3.27 11.61 -3.84
C CYS A 47 3.39 12.10 -5.27
N ARG A 48 4.49 12.76 -5.59
CA ARG A 48 4.78 13.28 -6.94
C ARG A 48 5.13 12.16 -7.91
N ASP A 49 5.80 11.13 -7.41
CA ASP A 49 6.28 10.01 -8.19
C ASP A 49 6.37 8.71 -7.39
N ARG A 50 6.66 7.63 -8.11
CA ARG A 50 6.79 6.27 -7.56
C ARG A 50 7.86 6.18 -6.49
N THR A 51 9.00 6.84 -6.68
CA THR A 51 10.14 6.73 -5.77
C THR A 51 9.79 7.37 -4.43
N GLU A 52 9.22 8.59 -4.45
CA GLU A 52 8.76 9.28 -3.25
C GLU A 52 7.74 8.42 -2.46
N ALA A 53 6.79 7.78 -3.16
CA ALA A 53 5.81 6.90 -2.51
C ALA A 53 6.43 5.66 -1.86
N ILE A 54 7.38 5.00 -2.55
CA ILE A 54 8.07 3.81 -2.04
C ILE A 54 8.90 4.17 -0.81
N GLU A 55 9.73 5.22 -0.90
CA GLU A 55 10.60 5.63 0.19
C GLU A 55 9.79 6.02 1.44
N MET A 56 8.69 6.74 1.24
CA MET A 56 7.78 7.13 2.33
C MET A 56 7.11 5.91 2.95
N ALA A 57 6.54 5.00 2.16
CA ALA A 57 5.92 3.78 2.66
C ALA A 57 6.94 2.90 3.43
N SER A 58 8.16 2.74 2.91
CA SER A 58 9.23 2.02 3.61
C SER A 58 9.63 2.71 4.91
N SER A 59 9.72 4.04 4.93
CA SER A 59 10.06 4.79 6.15
C SER A 59 8.99 4.62 7.23
N LEU A 60 7.71 4.72 6.86
CA LEU A 60 6.59 4.54 7.78
C LEU A 60 6.52 3.12 8.34
N ASN A 61 6.77 2.10 7.51
CA ASN A 61 6.84 0.73 7.99
C ASN A 61 8.01 0.50 8.97
N ARG A 62 9.17 1.17 8.78
CA ARG A 62 10.29 1.08 9.73
C ARG A 62 9.98 1.75 11.06
N ASP A 63 9.26 2.87 11.04
CA ASP A 63 8.86 3.59 12.24
C ASP A 63 7.84 2.79 13.06
N GLU A 64 6.86 2.17 12.39
CA GLU A 64 5.81 1.41 13.07
C GLU A 64 6.34 0.13 13.74
N VAL A 65 7.41 -0.46 13.22
CA VAL A 65 8.10 -1.60 13.86
C VAL A 65 8.80 -1.22 15.17
N ARG A 66 9.11 0.07 15.40
CA ARG A 66 9.80 0.52 16.63
C ARG A 66 8.88 0.72 17.84
N VAL A 67 7.56 0.63 17.66
CA VAL A 67 6.56 0.93 18.71
C VAL A 67 6.03 -0.36 19.38
N LEU A 68 6.61 -1.52 19.09
CA LEU A 68 6.32 -2.81 19.73
C LEU A 68 7.53 -3.29 20.54
#